data_AF-A0A6V8HA95-F1
#
_entry.id   AF-A0A6V8HA95-F1
#
_cell.length_a   1.000
_cell.length_b   1.000
_cell.length_c   1.000
_cell.angle_alpha   90.00
_cell.angle_beta   90.00
_cell.angle_gamma   90.00
#
_symmetry.space_group_name_H-M   'P 1'
#
loop_
_entity.id
_entity.type
_entity.pdbx_description
1 polymer ?
#
loop_
_entity_poly.entity_id
_entity_poly.type
_entity_poly.pdbx_seq_one_letter_code
_entity_poly.pdbx_strand_id
1 'polypeptide(L)'
;MSSQAETGLTLAGRYLVPFFLMSFLLWRKLVNDTVQEPYLDEVFHVAQAQTYWRHDWFSWDPKITTPPGLYLWSYLDCTGRSLLKGSSEQLSVLDLRATNSIAAAFLLPWRLQTLLDLLRKEQNTRAAGAWLSHTVLNICLFPPLFFFSGLYYTDILALIVVIQAYIWDTERSDANGQKKTAVDALRGHVSFRALAFVAIGCIALVFRQTNIFWVSVFMGGLQAVRTIRQNTKSCGYTGPLEIMAKSFQGELYDPLVEEASFADYFKTGLSLGCAALCELPLVVASIIPHVSILGAFGAFVLWNGSVVLGHKEFHTAGIHLPQMLYIWPYFVFFSFPLISIGVLNAVVPRRFIPKYLDYNLSNAHRLPSILTALAVIPLMLAAVHFNTIVHPFTLADNRHYVFYVFRLLTRVYPAVKYAVVPVYFLCAWAVITAFGIFSPAAPKPPPIQIATPQEAFPSYPETQKPGKRQEKEVKKQQKKQAAKANANQKSPSPGSRNMLHYANNSAKTNDLA
;
A
#
# COMPACT_ATOMS: atom_id res chain seq x y z
N MET A 1 18.46 0.07 -18.72
CA MET A 1 17.03 -0.15 -18.39
C MET A 1 16.21 0.10 -19.64
N SER A 2 15.14 -0.65 -19.91
CA SER A 2 14.28 -0.35 -21.07
C SER A 2 13.32 0.77 -20.71
N SER A 3 13.46 1.92 -21.36
CA SER A 3 12.46 2.99 -21.32
C SER A 3 11.28 2.60 -22.20
N GLN A 4 10.28 1.91 -21.62
CA GLN A 4 8.95 1.88 -22.24
C GLN A 4 8.46 3.32 -22.31
N ALA A 5 8.19 3.81 -23.52
CA ALA A 5 7.73 5.18 -23.72
C ALA A 5 6.40 5.38 -22.97
N GLU A 6 6.33 6.40 -22.12
CA GLU A 6 5.10 6.72 -21.39
C GLU A 6 4.01 7.08 -22.38
N THR A 7 3.02 6.20 -22.52
CA THR A 7 1.90 6.42 -23.45
C THR A 7 1.12 7.67 -23.02
N GLY A 8 0.57 8.41 -23.98
CA GLY A 8 -0.25 9.59 -23.68
C GLY A 8 -1.41 9.31 -22.70
N LEU A 9 -1.90 8.06 -22.64
CA LEU A 9 -2.88 7.60 -21.68
C LEU A 9 -2.33 7.58 -20.23
N THR A 10 -1.08 7.13 -20.03
CA THR A 10 -0.42 7.20 -18.72
C THR A 10 -0.08 8.64 -18.30
N LEU A 11 0.17 9.54 -19.26
CA LEU A 11 0.31 10.97 -18.98
C LEU A 11 -1.04 11.61 -18.60
N ALA A 12 -2.12 11.29 -19.33
CA ALA A 12 -3.47 11.78 -19.07
C ALA A 12 -3.98 11.36 -17.68
N GLY A 13 -3.71 10.12 -17.25
CA GLY A 13 -4.08 9.62 -15.93
C GLY A 13 -3.53 10.45 -14.76
N ARG A 14 -2.37 11.11 -14.94
CA ARG A 14 -1.76 12.00 -13.94
C ARG A 14 -2.64 13.22 -13.66
N TYR A 15 -3.26 13.78 -14.69
CA TYR A 15 -4.16 14.92 -14.56
C TYR A 15 -5.50 14.57 -13.88
N LEU A 16 -5.81 13.29 -13.65
CA LEU A 16 -6.98 12.88 -12.87
C LEU A 16 -6.77 12.98 -11.35
N VAL A 17 -5.51 13.09 -10.87
CA VAL A 17 -5.21 13.17 -9.43
C VAL A 17 -5.91 14.37 -8.75
N PRO A 18 -5.86 15.61 -9.28
CA PRO A 18 -6.59 16.73 -8.69
C PRO A 18 -8.11 16.51 -8.66
N PHE A 19 -8.72 15.99 -9.74
CA PHE A 19 -10.16 15.70 -9.77
C PHE A 19 -10.55 14.65 -8.72
N PHE A 20 -9.71 13.63 -8.53
CA PHE A 20 -9.91 12.65 -7.48
C PHE A 20 -9.86 13.28 -6.08
N LEU A 21 -8.85 14.12 -5.79
CA LEU A 21 -8.77 14.83 -4.51
C LEU A 21 -9.98 15.74 -4.27
N MET A 22 -10.49 16.41 -5.31
CA MET A 22 -11.71 17.22 -5.23
C MET A 22 -12.98 16.39 -5.03
N SER A 23 -13.00 15.12 -5.46
CA SER A 23 -14.19 14.26 -5.29
C SER A 23 -14.57 14.04 -3.83
N PHE A 24 -13.60 13.96 -2.91
CA PHE A 24 -13.84 13.91 -1.47
C PHE A 24 -14.46 15.21 -0.93
N LEU A 25 -14.00 16.37 -1.41
CA LEU A 25 -14.51 17.67 -0.98
C LEU A 25 -15.93 17.92 -1.50
N LEU A 26 -16.21 17.48 -2.74
CA LEU A 26 -17.55 17.47 -3.33
C LEU A 26 -18.48 16.49 -2.59
N TRP A 27 -18.01 15.28 -2.27
CA TRP A 27 -18.78 14.31 -1.50
C TRP A 27 -19.15 14.85 -0.12
N ARG A 28 -18.18 15.41 0.62
CA ARG A 28 -18.45 16.10 1.90
C ARG A 28 -19.47 17.23 1.74
N LYS A 29 -19.38 18.03 0.67
CA LYS A 29 -20.37 19.09 0.40
C LYS A 29 -21.77 18.48 0.23
N LEU A 30 -21.94 17.49 -0.65
CA LEU A 30 -23.23 16.87 -0.92
C LEU A 30 -23.83 16.19 0.33
N VAL A 31 -23.00 15.51 1.15
CA VAL A 31 -23.44 14.94 2.43
C VAL A 31 -23.87 16.03 3.41
N ASN A 32 -23.11 17.12 3.54
CA ASN A 32 -23.46 18.23 4.43
C ASN A 32 -24.67 19.05 3.97
N ASP A 33 -24.86 19.24 2.66
CA ASP A 33 -26.05 19.89 2.10
C ASP A 33 -27.32 19.08 2.42
N THR A 34 -27.23 17.74 2.37
CA THR A 34 -28.37 16.79 2.42
C THR A 34 -28.67 16.28 3.84
N VAL A 35 -27.64 16.10 4.68
CA VAL A 35 -27.71 15.41 5.97
C VAL A 35 -27.09 16.32 7.04
N GLN A 36 -27.82 17.38 7.40
CA GLN A 36 -27.27 18.45 8.25
C GLN A 36 -27.06 17.99 9.72
N GLU A 37 -27.95 17.12 10.21
CA GLU A 37 -27.87 16.52 11.54
C GLU A 37 -26.91 15.31 11.60
N PRO A 38 -26.48 14.87 12.80
CA PRO A 38 -25.69 13.65 12.99
C PRO A 38 -26.45 12.39 12.51
N TYR A 39 -25.82 11.61 11.64
CA TYR A 39 -26.37 10.40 11.04
C TYR A 39 -25.87 9.11 11.74
N LEU A 40 -26.79 8.20 12.04
CA LEU A 40 -26.52 6.93 12.72
C LEU A 40 -25.73 7.15 14.03
N ASP A 41 -24.51 6.61 14.15
CA ASP A 41 -23.70 6.66 15.37
C ASP A 41 -22.95 8.01 15.52
N GLU A 42 -22.98 8.89 14.50
CA GLU A 42 -22.50 10.26 14.64
C GLU A 42 -23.19 10.98 15.81
N VAL A 43 -24.43 10.62 16.17
CA VAL A 43 -25.13 11.16 17.35
C VAL A 43 -24.28 11.01 18.63
N PHE A 44 -23.65 9.84 18.82
CA PHE A 44 -22.79 9.58 19.98
C PHE A 44 -21.37 10.14 19.76
N HIS A 45 -20.81 10.00 18.56
CA HIS A 45 -19.47 10.49 18.25
C HIS A 45 -19.37 12.02 18.33
N VAL A 46 -20.35 12.77 17.80
CA VAL A 46 -20.39 14.25 17.85
C VAL A 46 -20.54 14.75 19.29
N ALA A 47 -21.46 14.18 20.08
CA ALA A 47 -21.68 14.59 21.47
C ALA A 47 -20.43 14.36 22.34
N GLN A 48 -19.70 13.27 22.13
CA GLN A 48 -18.43 13.00 22.82
C GLN A 48 -17.33 13.97 22.37
N ALA A 49 -17.22 14.27 21.08
CA ALA A 49 -16.26 15.26 20.56
C ALA A 49 -16.51 16.67 21.12
N GLN A 50 -17.77 17.09 21.21
CA GLN A 50 -18.18 18.36 21.83
C GLN A 50 -17.94 18.40 23.35
N THR A 51 -17.89 17.24 24.00
CA THR A 51 -17.57 17.14 25.44
C THR A 51 -16.06 17.29 25.67
N TYR A 52 -15.22 16.65 24.85
CA TYR A 52 -13.77 16.88 24.85
C TYR A 52 -13.39 18.31 24.39
N TRP A 53 -14.14 18.92 23.47
CA TRP A 53 -13.95 20.33 23.08
C TRP A 53 -14.14 21.30 24.25
N ARG A 54 -15.08 20.99 25.17
CA ARG A 54 -15.29 21.72 26.44
C ARG A 54 -14.31 21.35 27.55
N HIS A 55 -13.24 20.60 27.23
CA HIS A 55 -12.20 20.12 28.14
C HIS A 55 -12.71 19.17 29.25
N ASP A 56 -13.89 18.57 29.08
CA ASP A 56 -14.37 17.49 29.94
C ASP A 56 -13.82 16.15 29.41
N TRP A 57 -12.59 15.86 29.82
CA TRP A 57 -11.82 14.69 29.37
C TRP A 57 -12.26 13.37 30.03
N PHE A 58 -13.00 13.45 31.15
CA PHE A 58 -13.34 12.30 32.00
C PHE A 58 -14.77 11.81 31.80
N SER A 59 -15.66 12.63 31.24
CA SER A 59 -16.99 12.21 30.80
C SER A 59 -16.92 11.35 29.53
N TRP A 60 -17.67 10.25 29.53
CA TRP A 60 -17.70 9.26 28.45
C TRP A 60 -19.10 8.67 28.27
N ASP A 61 -19.65 8.71 27.06
CA ASP A 61 -20.94 8.07 26.77
C ASP A 61 -20.79 6.52 26.80
N PRO A 62 -21.50 5.80 27.69
CA PRO A 62 -21.41 4.35 27.83
C PRO A 62 -21.91 3.57 26.60
N LYS A 63 -22.45 4.25 25.58
CA LYS A 63 -22.83 3.66 24.30
C LYS A 63 -21.66 3.48 23.33
N ILE A 64 -20.56 4.21 23.53
CA ILE A 64 -19.41 4.26 22.62
C ILE A 64 -18.50 3.05 22.85
N THR A 65 -18.45 2.15 21.87
CA THR A 65 -17.70 0.89 21.95
C THR A 65 -16.20 1.06 21.64
N THR A 66 -15.83 2.11 20.92
CA THR A 66 -14.48 2.39 20.39
C THR A 66 -13.66 3.32 21.31
N PRO A 67 -12.32 3.14 21.44
CA PRO A 67 -11.49 4.04 22.25
C PRO A 67 -11.33 5.47 21.66
N PRO A 68 -10.76 6.43 22.42
CA PRO A 68 -10.97 7.88 22.22
C PRO A 68 -10.22 8.52 21.04
N GLY A 69 -9.48 7.75 20.22
CA GLY A 69 -8.56 8.28 19.20
C GLY A 69 -9.20 9.23 18.19
N LEU A 70 -10.45 8.96 17.79
CA LEU A 70 -11.24 9.85 16.94
C LEU A 70 -11.38 11.24 17.55
N TYR A 71 -11.74 11.33 18.83
CA TYR A 71 -11.99 12.59 19.53
C TYR A 71 -10.68 13.34 19.84
N LEU A 72 -9.64 12.62 20.26
CA LEU A 72 -8.31 13.19 20.49
C LEU A 72 -7.73 13.79 19.20
N TRP A 73 -7.84 13.08 18.08
CA TRP A 73 -7.43 13.62 16.77
C TRP A 73 -8.28 14.81 16.34
N SER A 74 -9.60 14.74 16.53
CA SER A 74 -10.52 15.81 16.15
C SER A 74 -10.28 17.08 16.96
N TYR A 75 -9.99 16.95 18.25
CA TYR A 75 -9.61 18.08 19.11
C TYR A 75 -8.33 18.76 18.59
N LEU A 76 -7.31 17.99 18.22
CA LEU A 76 -6.06 18.52 17.66
C LEU A 76 -6.28 19.22 16.31
N ASP A 77 -7.01 18.59 15.38
CA ASP A 77 -7.35 19.18 14.08
C ASP A 77 -8.19 20.47 14.24
N CYS A 78 -9.24 20.44 15.06
CA CYS A 78 -10.11 21.61 15.29
C CYS A 78 -9.38 22.75 16.01
N THR A 79 -8.47 22.44 16.95
CA THR A 79 -7.60 23.43 17.59
C THR A 79 -6.67 24.08 16.55
N GLY A 80 -5.98 23.28 15.73
CA GLY A 80 -5.13 23.77 14.65
C GLY A 80 -5.88 24.63 13.62
N ARG A 81 -7.11 24.25 13.26
CA ARG A 81 -7.98 25.04 12.37
C ARG A 81 -8.49 26.33 13.02
N SER A 82 -8.77 26.32 14.32
CA SER A 82 -9.21 27.50 15.08
C SER A 82 -8.09 28.54 15.22
N LEU A 83 -6.84 28.10 15.45
CA LEU A 83 -5.66 28.99 15.45
C LEU A 83 -5.46 29.71 14.11
N LEU A 84 -5.97 29.17 13.00
CA LEU A 84 -5.87 29.75 11.66
C LEU A 84 -7.10 30.58 11.23
N LYS A 85 -8.22 30.51 11.96
CA LYS A 85 -9.52 31.09 11.54
C LYS A 85 -10.27 31.86 12.62
N GLY A 86 -9.77 31.87 13.85
CA GLY A 86 -10.53 32.29 15.03
C GLY A 86 -11.20 31.09 15.73
N SER A 87 -11.41 31.23 17.04
CA SER A 87 -12.06 30.22 17.88
C SER A 87 -13.57 30.23 17.71
N SER A 88 -14.17 29.05 17.53
CA SER A 88 -15.59 28.82 17.77
C SER A 88 -15.78 28.20 19.15
N GLU A 89 -16.71 28.73 19.94
CA GLU A 89 -17.10 28.13 21.24
C GLU A 89 -17.76 26.76 21.04
N GLN A 90 -18.44 26.56 19.91
CA GLN A 90 -19.18 25.32 19.60
C GLN A 90 -18.61 24.63 18.37
N LEU A 91 -18.48 23.30 18.47
CA LEU A 91 -17.90 22.45 17.44
C LEU A 91 -19.02 21.77 16.61
N SER A 92 -19.10 22.09 15.33
CA SER A 92 -20.20 21.65 14.46
C SER A 92 -20.00 20.24 13.87
N VAL A 93 -21.09 19.59 13.47
CA VAL A 93 -21.06 18.33 12.68
C VAL A 93 -20.24 18.52 11.39
N LEU A 94 -20.38 19.69 10.76
CA LEU A 94 -19.72 20.06 9.50
C LEU A 94 -18.20 20.15 9.64
N ASP A 95 -17.72 20.60 10.81
CA ASP A 95 -16.31 20.65 11.19
C ASP A 95 -15.74 19.27 11.51
N LEU A 96 -16.49 18.44 12.25
CA LEU A 96 -16.06 17.09 12.61
C LEU A 96 -15.97 16.18 11.37
N ARG A 97 -16.94 16.26 10.45
CA ARG A 97 -16.86 15.58 9.14
C ARG A 97 -15.70 16.09 8.29
N ALA A 98 -15.31 17.36 8.39
CA ALA A 98 -14.16 17.91 7.67
C ALA A 98 -12.86 17.18 8.04
N THR A 99 -12.67 16.83 9.32
CA THR A 99 -11.51 16.06 9.80
C THR A 99 -11.35 14.74 9.04
N ASN A 100 -12.46 14.01 8.82
CA ASN A 100 -12.45 12.75 8.07
C ASN A 100 -12.23 12.94 6.56
N SER A 101 -12.88 13.92 5.94
CA SER A 101 -12.70 14.16 4.49
C SER A 101 -11.29 14.66 4.17
N ILE A 102 -10.68 15.47 5.04
CA ILE A 102 -9.28 15.92 4.92
C ILE A 102 -8.32 14.73 5.09
N ALA A 103 -8.56 13.86 6.08
CA ALA A 103 -7.76 12.65 6.28
C ALA A 103 -7.86 11.69 5.08
N ALA A 104 -9.06 11.49 4.53
CA ALA A 104 -9.29 10.65 3.34
C ALA A 104 -8.67 11.24 2.06
N ALA A 105 -8.78 12.56 1.87
CA ALA A 105 -8.24 13.24 0.68
C ALA A 105 -6.71 13.32 0.69
N PHE A 106 -6.07 13.59 1.83
CA PHE A 106 -4.63 13.89 1.86
C PHE A 106 -3.79 12.82 2.58
N LEU A 107 -4.14 12.47 3.82
CA LEU A 107 -3.31 11.60 4.67
C LEU A 107 -3.34 10.12 4.22
N LEU A 108 -4.52 9.62 3.86
CA LEU A 108 -4.73 8.26 3.38
C LEU A 108 -3.95 7.95 2.08
N PRO A 109 -4.12 8.69 0.96
CA PRO A 109 -3.36 8.42 -0.26
C PRO A 109 -1.87 8.69 -0.10
N TRP A 110 -1.46 9.65 0.74
CA TRP A 110 -0.05 9.84 1.10
C TRP A 110 0.55 8.56 1.69
N ARG A 111 -0.07 8.02 2.74
CA ARG A 111 0.46 6.85 3.46
C ARG A 111 0.33 5.56 2.64
N LEU A 112 -0.73 5.39 1.87
CA LEU A 112 -0.85 4.26 0.93
C LEU A 112 0.22 4.29 -0.16
N GLN A 113 0.55 5.46 -0.71
CA GLN A 113 1.59 5.57 -1.74
C GLN A 113 2.99 5.36 -1.17
N THR A 114 3.30 5.91 0.02
CA THR A 114 4.55 5.61 0.73
C THR A 114 4.70 4.11 1.02
N LEU A 115 3.63 3.45 1.49
CA LEU A 115 3.64 1.99 1.71
C LEU A 115 3.84 1.22 0.40
N LEU A 116 3.19 1.62 -0.69
CA LEU A 116 3.29 0.94 -1.98
C LEU A 116 4.71 1.05 -2.58
N ASP A 117 5.29 2.24 -2.56
CA ASP A 117 6.66 2.46 -3.06
C ASP A 117 7.70 1.69 -2.21
N LEU A 118 7.52 1.65 -0.89
CA LEU A 118 8.32 0.83 0.04
C LEU A 118 8.20 -0.68 -0.25
N LEU A 119 6.98 -1.20 -0.41
CA LEU A 119 6.73 -2.63 -0.69
C LEU A 119 7.29 -3.08 -2.05
N ARG A 120 7.37 -2.17 -3.03
CA ARG A 120 7.98 -2.44 -4.34
C ARG A 120 9.49 -2.19 -4.39
N LYS A 121 10.04 -1.53 -3.38
CA LYS A 121 11.40 -0.96 -3.37
C LYS A 121 11.63 0.02 -4.55
N GLU A 122 10.58 0.71 -4.98
CA GLU A 122 10.61 1.72 -6.06
C GLU A 122 10.86 3.11 -5.46
N GLN A 123 11.80 3.88 -6.03
CA GLN A 123 11.85 5.32 -5.79
C GLN A 123 10.81 6.02 -6.67
N ASN A 124 9.93 6.80 -6.06
CA ASN A 124 8.84 7.47 -6.77
C ASN A 124 9.36 8.72 -7.52
N THR A 125 9.73 8.52 -8.78
CA THR A 125 10.25 9.56 -9.70
C THR A 125 9.16 10.39 -10.38
N ARG A 126 7.88 10.21 -10.02
CA ARG A 126 6.76 10.92 -10.63
C ARG A 126 6.74 12.38 -10.17
N ALA A 127 6.40 13.30 -11.07
CA ALA A 127 6.22 14.71 -10.74
C ALA A 127 5.16 14.90 -9.62
N ALA A 128 5.24 15.99 -8.85
CA ALA A 128 4.39 16.18 -7.66
C ALA A 128 2.87 16.09 -7.94
N GLY A 129 2.38 16.69 -9.03
CA GLY A 129 0.99 16.58 -9.48
C GLY A 129 0.57 15.20 -10.02
N ALA A 130 1.51 14.25 -10.07
CA ALA A 130 1.39 12.90 -10.63
C ALA A 130 1.84 11.81 -9.64
N TRP A 131 2.12 12.17 -8.39
CA TRP A 131 2.85 11.34 -7.43
C TRP A 131 2.08 10.09 -6.99
N LEU A 132 0.74 10.18 -6.91
CA LEU A 132 -0.15 9.07 -6.61
C LEU A 132 -0.32 8.12 -7.81
N SER A 133 -0.12 6.83 -7.58
CA SER A 133 -0.39 5.77 -8.55
C SER A 133 -1.89 5.43 -8.63
N HIS A 134 -2.35 4.95 -9.79
CA HIS A 134 -3.75 4.52 -9.97
C HIS A 134 -4.18 3.43 -8.98
N THR A 135 -3.25 2.58 -8.51
CA THR A 135 -3.51 1.59 -7.45
C THR A 135 -3.97 2.25 -6.15
N VAL A 136 -3.33 3.35 -5.75
CA VAL A 136 -3.70 4.11 -4.55
C VAL A 136 -5.01 4.86 -4.73
N LEU A 137 -5.21 5.50 -5.90
CA LEU A 137 -6.49 6.15 -6.23
C LEU A 137 -7.66 5.15 -6.13
N ASN A 138 -7.49 3.94 -6.66
CA ASN A 138 -8.50 2.87 -6.61
C ASN A 138 -8.78 2.36 -5.19
N ILE A 139 -7.78 2.28 -4.32
CA ILE A 139 -7.98 1.92 -2.89
C ILE A 139 -8.73 3.05 -2.17
N CYS A 140 -8.39 4.31 -2.40
CA CYS A 140 -9.09 5.45 -1.79
C CYS A 140 -10.52 5.65 -2.34
N LEU A 141 -10.80 5.21 -3.57
CA LEU A 141 -12.15 5.15 -4.16
C LEU A 141 -13.00 3.97 -3.69
N PHE A 142 -12.46 3.06 -2.87
CA PHE A 142 -13.18 1.87 -2.43
C PHE A 142 -14.54 2.26 -1.81
N PRO A 143 -15.70 1.84 -2.37
CA PRO A 143 -16.95 2.57 -2.12
C PRO A 143 -17.40 2.72 -0.66
N PRO A 144 -17.22 1.73 0.24
CA PRO A 144 -17.47 1.93 1.67
C PRO A 144 -16.56 2.99 2.30
N LEU A 145 -15.26 3.00 1.96
CA LEU A 145 -14.27 3.95 2.48
C LEU A 145 -14.53 5.37 1.95
N PHE A 146 -14.88 5.49 0.67
CA PHE A 146 -15.30 6.75 0.08
C PHE A 146 -16.60 7.27 0.72
N PHE A 147 -17.62 6.43 0.90
CA PHE A 147 -18.87 6.81 1.56
C PHE A 147 -18.63 7.39 2.96
N PHE A 148 -17.92 6.67 3.83
CA PHE A 148 -17.64 7.13 5.20
C PHE A 148 -16.69 8.34 5.28
N SER A 149 -16.04 8.76 4.18
CA SER A 149 -15.24 9.99 4.17
C SER A 149 -16.07 11.28 4.28
N GLY A 150 -17.37 11.20 4.03
CA GLY A 150 -18.32 12.30 4.28
C GLY A 150 -18.89 12.34 5.69
N LEU A 151 -18.63 11.32 6.53
CA LEU A 151 -19.24 11.13 7.85
C LEU A 151 -18.17 11.07 8.96
N TYR A 152 -18.57 11.31 10.20
CA TYR A 152 -17.69 11.36 11.37
C TYR A 152 -17.58 10.01 12.09
N TYR A 153 -16.77 9.11 11.53
CA TYR A 153 -16.51 7.75 12.01
C TYR A 153 -15.00 7.47 12.17
N THR A 154 -14.61 6.60 13.10
CA THR A 154 -13.17 6.33 13.39
C THR A 154 -12.42 5.62 12.26
N ASP A 155 -13.14 4.92 11.38
CA ASP A 155 -12.62 3.94 10.40
C ASP A 155 -11.47 4.45 9.52
N ILE A 156 -11.50 5.71 9.08
CA ILE A 156 -10.50 6.29 8.17
C ILE A 156 -9.19 6.57 8.91
N LEU A 157 -9.28 7.17 10.10
CA LEU A 157 -8.12 7.46 10.95
C LEU A 157 -7.51 6.16 11.48
N ALA A 158 -8.36 5.21 11.89
CA ALA A 158 -7.96 3.85 12.24
C ALA A 158 -7.16 3.18 11.12
N LEU A 159 -7.63 3.25 9.86
CA LEU A 159 -6.94 2.71 8.69
C LEU A 159 -5.59 3.40 8.44
N ILE A 160 -5.53 4.74 8.52
CA ILE A 160 -4.29 5.52 8.33
C ILE A 160 -3.22 5.12 9.35
N VAL A 161 -3.59 4.95 10.62
CA VAL A 161 -2.64 4.54 11.67
C VAL A 161 -2.20 3.08 11.51
N VAL A 162 -3.08 2.17 11.08
CA VAL A 162 -2.70 0.79 10.72
C VAL A 162 -1.74 0.76 9.52
N ILE A 163 -1.93 1.59 8.50
CA ILE A 163 -0.99 1.75 7.38
C ILE A 163 0.36 2.28 7.88
N GLN A 164 0.37 3.25 8.80
CA GLN A 164 1.61 3.77 9.38
C GLN A 164 2.33 2.72 10.25
N ALA A 165 1.61 1.85 10.95
CA ALA A 165 2.20 0.69 11.62
C ALA A 165 2.87 -0.26 10.60
N TYR A 166 2.20 -0.54 9.49
CA TYR A 166 2.70 -1.45 8.46
C TYR A 166 3.94 -0.91 7.71
N ILE A 167 4.05 0.42 7.55
CA ILE A 167 5.27 1.08 7.07
C ILE A 167 6.43 0.81 8.04
N TRP A 168 6.26 1.08 9.34
CA TRP A 168 7.32 0.83 10.34
C TRP A 168 7.67 -0.65 10.48
N ASP A 169 6.71 -1.56 10.39
CA ASP A 169 6.96 -3.00 10.35
C ASP A 169 7.77 -3.43 9.12
N THR A 170 7.47 -2.87 7.95
CA THR A 170 8.23 -3.19 6.73
C THR A 170 9.64 -2.60 6.80
N GLU A 171 9.81 -1.38 7.32
CA GLU A 171 11.10 -0.73 7.51
C GLU A 171 12.01 -1.36 8.57
N ARG A 172 11.46 -1.88 9.68
CA ARG A 172 12.24 -2.58 10.72
C ARG A 172 12.69 -3.98 10.24
N SER A 173 11.92 -4.59 9.35
CA SER A 173 12.08 -6.00 8.96
C SER A 173 12.87 -6.22 7.68
N ASP A 174 13.03 -5.19 6.83
CA ASP A 174 13.94 -5.27 5.70
C ASP A 174 15.35 -5.69 6.17
N ALA A 175 15.99 -6.52 5.36
CA ALA A 175 17.21 -7.26 5.70
C ALA A 175 18.27 -7.16 4.59
N ASN A 176 17.98 -6.44 3.50
CA ASN A 176 18.78 -6.43 2.27
C ASN A 176 19.12 -7.85 1.75
N GLY A 177 18.25 -8.83 2.02
CA GLY A 177 18.42 -10.24 1.64
C GLY A 177 19.35 -11.06 2.52
N GLN A 178 19.88 -10.51 3.63
CA GLN A 178 20.71 -11.27 4.57
C GLN A 178 19.86 -12.18 5.47
N LYS A 179 20.39 -13.38 5.76
CA LYS A 179 19.86 -14.26 6.81
C LYS A 179 19.97 -13.57 8.18
N LYS A 180 19.02 -13.83 9.07
CA LYS A 180 18.95 -13.25 10.43
C LYS A 180 18.97 -14.38 11.46
N THR A 181 19.85 -14.31 12.45
CA THR A 181 19.79 -15.23 13.60
C THR A 181 18.78 -14.74 14.64
N ALA A 182 18.39 -15.62 15.58
CA ALA A 182 17.53 -15.22 16.69
C ALA A 182 18.15 -14.11 17.55
N VAL A 183 19.49 -14.06 17.66
CA VAL A 183 20.22 -13.00 18.38
C VAL A 183 20.12 -11.66 17.66
N ASP A 184 20.19 -11.65 16.32
CA ASP A 184 20.03 -10.42 15.53
C ASP A 184 18.60 -9.90 15.57
N ALA A 185 17.63 -10.81 15.54
CA ALA A 185 16.21 -10.48 15.74
C ALA A 185 15.98 -9.82 17.11
N LEU A 186 16.52 -10.41 18.19
CA LEU A 186 16.42 -9.85 19.55
C LEU A 186 17.08 -8.46 19.67
N ARG A 187 18.30 -8.29 19.12
CA ARG A 187 19.00 -7.00 19.10
C ARG A 187 18.22 -5.92 18.33
N GLY A 188 17.52 -6.31 17.26
CA GLY A 188 16.71 -5.40 16.44
C GLY A 188 15.56 -4.71 17.19
N HIS A 189 15.07 -5.27 18.30
CA HIS A 189 13.91 -4.73 19.03
C HIS A 189 14.20 -3.43 19.79
N VAL A 190 15.47 -3.14 20.08
CA VAL A 190 15.90 -1.87 20.71
C VAL A 190 16.06 -0.75 19.67
N SER A 191 15.94 -1.04 18.37
CA SER A 191 16.03 -0.03 17.32
C SER A 191 14.86 0.95 17.37
N PHE A 192 15.12 2.21 17.01
CA PHE A 192 14.09 3.26 16.90
C PHE A 192 12.90 2.83 16.03
N ARG A 193 13.13 2.08 14.92
CA ARG A 193 12.06 1.56 14.06
C ARG A 193 11.17 0.54 14.76
N ALA A 194 11.73 -0.34 15.60
CA ALA A 194 10.95 -1.30 16.37
C ALA A 194 10.14 -0.62 17.49
N LEU A 195 10.73 0.36 18.18
CA LEU A 195 10.02 1.17 19.17
C LEU A 195 8.90 2.02 18.54
N ALA A 196 9.16 2.63 17.39
CA ALA A 196 8.16 3.37 16.61
C ALA A 196 7.02 2.47 16.11
N PHE A 197 7.33 1.25 15.66
CA PHE A 197 6.31 0.25 15.32
C PHE A 197 5.41 -0.07 16.52
N VAL A 198 5.97 -0.38 17.69
CA VAL A 198 5.19 -0.69 18.90
C VAL A 198 4.35 0.50 19.34
N ALA A 199 4.90 1.72 19.33
CA ALA A 199 4.18 2.94 19.69
C ALA A 199 3.00 3.22 18.74
N ILE A 200 3.22 3.19 17.42
CA ILE A 200 2.15 3.37 16.44
C ILE A 200 1.13 2.22 16.47
N GLY A 201 1.57 0.99 16.73
CA GLY A 201 0.71 -0.17 16.93
C GLY A 201 -0.24 -0.01 18.12
N CYS A 202 0.27 0.46 19.26
CA CYS A 202 -0.56 0.81 20.42
C CYS A 202 -1.51 1.99 20.12
N ILE A 203 -1.05 3.03 19.40
CA ILE A 203 -1.92 4.15 18.98
C ILE A 203 -3.03 3.66 18.04
N ALA A 204 -2.79 2.65 17.19
CA ALA A 204 -3.84 2.05 16.36
C ALA A 204 -4.99 1.47 17.20
N LEU A 205 -4.69 0.90 18.38
CA LEU A 205 -5.71 0.39 19.31
C LEU A 205 -6.55 1.54 19.90
N VAL A 206 -5.94 2.71 20.12
CA VAL A 206 -6.64 3.92 20.63
C VAL A 206 -7.66 4.46 19.61
N PHE A 207 -7.48 4.20 18.31
CA PHE A 207 -8.52 4.49 17.30
C PHE A 207 -9.57 3.36 17.17
N ARG A 208 -9.16 2.10 17.31
CA ARG A 208 -10.08 0.95 17.28
C ARG A 208 -9.46 -0.29 17.93
N GLN A 209 -10.16 -0.87 18.90
CA GLN A 209 -9.85 -2.13 19.56
C GLN A 209 -9.62 -3.29 18.56
N THR A 210 -10.37 -3.32 17.45
CA THR A 210 -10.24 -4.37 16.42
C THR A 210 -8.96 -4.28 15.60
N ASN A 211 -8.21 -3.17 15.67
CA ASN A 211 -6.93 -3.02 14.97
C ASN A 211 -5.86 -3.98 15.48
N ILE A 212 -6.05 -4.61 16.65
CA ILE A 212 -5.17 -5.67 17.16
C ILE A 212 -5.00 -6.84 16.17
N PHE A 213 -6.04 -7.15 15.40
CA PHE A 213 -5.94 -8.15 14.35
C PHE A 213 -4.92 -7.74 13.28
N TRP A 214 -4.93 -6.47 12.87
CA TRP A 214 -3.99 -5.97 11.87
C TRP A 214 -2.57 -5.83 12.41
N VAL A 215 -2.40 -5.11 13.53
CA VAL A 215 -1.06 -4.74 14.04
C VAL A 215 -0.35 -5.83 14.84
N SER A 216 -1.05 -6.86 15.33
CA SER A 216 -0.44 -8.02 15.99
C SER A 216 -0.59 -9.32 15.19
N VAL A 217 -1.81 -9.70 14.80
CA VAL A 217 -2.05 -11.04 14.22
C VAL A 217 -1.61 -11.12 12.76
N PHE A 218 -2.09 -10.21 11.91
CA PHE A 218 -1.80 -10.20 10.47
C PHE A 218 -0.35 -9.82 10.19
N MET A 219 0.13 -8.69 10.72
CA MET A 219 1.54 -8.29 10.54
C MET A 219 2.50 -9.27 11.23
N GLY A 220 2.10 -9.90 12.34
CA GLY A 220 2.92 -10.91 13.05
C GLY A 220 3.03 -12.21 12.26
N GLY A 221 1.93 -12.69 11.67
CA GLY A 221 1.95 -13.81 10.73
C GLY A 221 2.78 -13.51 9.48
N LEU A 222 2.61 -12.31 8.90
CA LEU A 222 3.43 -11.84 7.78
C LEU A 222 4.91 -11.75 8.16
N GLN A 223 5.24 -11.34 9.38
CA GLN A 223 6.61 -11.31 9.89
C GLN A 223 7.19 -12.73 10.02
N ALA A 224 6.44 -13.69 10.56
CA ALA A 224 6.87 -15.08 10.61
C ALA A 224 7.16 -15.63 9.19
N VAL A 225 6.24 -15.42 8.23
CA VAL A 225 6.43 -15.82 6.82
C VAL A 225 7.66 -15.15 6.20
N ARG A 226 7.85 -13.83 6.41
CA ARG A 226 9.05 -13.10 5.95
C ARG A 226 10.33 -13.69 6.53
N THR A 227 10.36 -13.97 7.83
CA THR A 227 11.52 -14.55 8.52
C THR A 227 11.83 -15.97 8.05
N ILE A 228 10.81 -16.81 7.80
CA ILE A 228 11.00 -18.15 7.24
C ILE A 228 11.54 -18.05 5.80
N ARG A 229 10.88 -17.28 4.92
CA ARG A 229 11.28 -17.12 3.51
C ARG A 229 12.67 -16.47 3.34
N GLN A 230 13.14 -15.68 4.31
CA GLN A 230 14.51 -15.13 4.33
C GLN A 230 15.60 -16.19 4.66
N ASN A 231 15.26 -17.27 5.36
CA ASN A 231 16.24 -18.26 5.84
C ASN A 231 16.12 -19.64 5.18
N THR A 232 14.97 -19.96 4.59
CA THR A 232 14.73 -21.20 3.82
C THR A 232 15.18 -21.09 2.36
N LYS A 233 15.36 -22.23 1.69
CA LYS A 233 15.45 -22.35 0.22
C LYS A 233 14.06 -22.60 -0.37
N SER A 234 13.89 -22.45 -1.69
CA SER A 234 12.66 -22.89 -2.37
C SER A 234 12.63 -24.43 -2.50
N CYS A 235 11.47 -25.04 -2.24
CA CYS A 235 11.24 -26.47 -2.38
C CYS A 235 10.67 -26.82 -3.77
N GLY A 236 11.34 -27.69 -4.53
CA GLY A 236 10.91 -28.12 -5.86
C GLY A 236 9.96 -29.33 -5.90
N TYR A 237 9.62 -29.90 -4.75
CA TYR A 237 8.82 -31.12 -4.63
C TYR A 237 7.32 -30.80 -4.55
N THR A 238 6.47 -31.70 -5.05
CA THR A 238 5.01 -31.47 -5.12
C THR A 238 4.18 -32.41 -4.25
N GLY A 239 4.79 -33.50 -3.75
CA GLY A 239 4.17 -34.48 -2.85
C GLY A 239 4.09 -33.99 -1.41
N PRO A 240 2.94 -34.09 -0.71
CA PRO A 240 2.80 -33.54 0.65
C PRO A 240 3.79 -34.07 1.69
N LEU A 241 4.13 -35.36 1.63
CA LEU A 241 5.11 -35.98 2.54
C LEU A 241 6.54 -35.51 2.27
N GLU A 242 6.89 -35.31 0.98
CA GLU A 242 8.20 -34.79 0.56
C GLU A 242 8.35 -33.34 1.02
N ILE A 243 7.33 -32.50 0.75
CA ILE A 243 7.27 -31.10 1.21
C ILE A 243 7.43 -31.02 2.73
N MET A 244 6.71 -31.84 3.49
CA MET A 244 6.83 -31.91 4.95
C MET A 244 8.27 -32.22 5.40
N ALA A 245 8.86 -33.29 4.86
CA ALA A 245 10.24 -33.69 5.18
C ALA A 245 11.26 -32.63 4.77
N LYS A 246 11.04 -31.95 3.64
CA LYS A 246 11.90 -30.88 3.12
C LYS A 246 11.79 -29.58 3.89
N SER A 247 10.63 -29.25 4.47
CA SER A 247 10.49 -28.08 5.35
C SER A 247 11.15 -28.25 6.71
N PHE A 248 11.30 -29.49 7.21
CA PHE A 248 12.21 -29.78 8.33
C PHE A 248 13.71 -29.80 7.92
N GLN A 249 14.03 -29.67 6.63
CA GLN A 249 15.40 -29.47 6.10
C GLN A 249 15.66 -28.02 5.66
N GLY A 250 14.73 -27.08 5.95
CA GLY A 250 14.87 -25.67 5.58
C GLY A 250 14.50 -25.33 4.13
N GLU A 251 13.64 -26.12 3.48
CA GLU A 251 13.05 -25.81 2.16
C GLU A 251 11.56 -25.45 2.30
N LEU A 252 11.15 -24.32 1.72
CA LEU A 252 9.78 -23.80 1.75
C LEU A 252 9.10 -24.01 0.40
N TYR A 253 7.92 -24.64 0.41
CA TYR A 253 7.03 -24.78 -0.74
C TYR A 253 6.03 -23.61 -0.75
N ASP A 254 6.16 -22.73 -1.75
CA ASP A 254 5.50 -21.42 -1.81
C ASP A 254 5.40 -20.97 -3.29
N PRO A 255 4.58 -21.67 -4.11
CA PRO A 255 4.45 -21.41 -5.55
C PRO A 255 3.74 -20.08 -5.84
N LEU A 256 3.95 -19.54 -7.04
CA LEU A 256 3.30 -18.29 -7.45
C LEU A 256 1.79 -18.47 -7.59
N VAL A 257 1.00 -17.45 -7.24
CA VAL A 257 -0.48 -17.47 -7.32
C VAL A 257 -1.00 -17.67 -8.76
N GLU A 258 -0.16 -17.41 -9.77
CA GLU A 258 -0.47 -17.69 -11.18
C GLU A 258 -0.29 -19.17 -11.59
N GLU A 259 0.45 -19.95 -10.80
CA GLU A 259 0.75 -21.38 -10.98
C GLU A 259 0.00 -22.28 -9.98
N ALA A 260 -0.30 -21.76 -8.78
CA ALA A 260 -0.86 -22.51 -7.67
C ALA A 260 -2.29 -22.99 -7.90
N SER A 261 -2.55 -24.27 -7.65
CA SER A 261 -3.90 -24.81 -7.50
C SER A 261 -4.45 -24.57 -6.10
N PHE A 262 -5.76 -24.75 -5.92
CA PHE A 262 -6.38 -24.73 -4.59
C PHE A 262 -5.74 -25.71 -3.58
N ALA A 263 -5.18 -26.84 -4.03
CA ALA A 263 -4.52 -27.79 -3.14
C ALA A 263 -3.19 -27.25 -2.61
N ASP A 264 -2.52 -26.40 -3.39
CA ASP A 264 -1.17 -25.92 -3.08
C ASP A 264 -1.18 -24.90 -1.94
N TYR A 265 -2.27 -24.16 -1.74
CA TYR A 265 -2.49 -23.36 -0.53
C TYR A 265 -2.41 -24.19 0.76
N PHE A 266 -2.96 -25.41 0.76
CA PHE A 266 -2.86 -26.32 1.91
C PHE A 266 -1.44 -26.89 2.08
N LYS A 267 -0.75 -27.19 0.97
CA LYS A 267 0.67 -27.62 1.00
C LYS A 267 1.59 -26.52 1.51
N THR A 268 1.39 -25.27 1.08
CA THR A 268 2.12 -24.09 1.56
C THR A 268 1.87 -23.86 3.05
N GLY A 269 0.62 -24.03 3.52
CA GLY A 269 0.29 -23.99 4.94
C GLY A 269 1.03 -25.05 5.76
N LEU A 270 1.07 -26.30 5.28
CA LEU A 270 1.86 -27.39 5.89
C LEU A 270 3.36 -27.07 5.91
N SER A 271 3.90 -26.62 4.77
CA SER A 271 5.31 -26.27 4.60
C SER A 271 5.75 -25.14 5.54
N LEU A 272 4.95 -24.06 5.60
CA LEU A 272 5.15 -22.95 6.55
C LEU A 272 5.10 -23.43 8.01
N GLY A 273 4.18 -24.33 8.35
CA GLY A 273 4.08 -24.90 9.70
C GLY A 273 5.33 -25.70 10.09
N CYS A 274 5.79 -26.61 9.23
CA CYS A 274 6.99 -27.41 9.47
C CYS A 274 8.27 -26.56 9.52
N ALA A 275 8.41 -25.58 8.61
CA ALA A 275 9.54 -24.65 8.64
C ALA A 275 9.51 -23.73 9.88
N ALA A 276 8.32 -23.29 10.32
CA ALA A 276 8.16 -22.50 11.54
C ALA A 276 8.53 -23.28 12.82
N LEU A 277 8.28 -24.59 12.85
CA LEU A 277 8.70 -25.47 13.95
C LEU A 277 10.21 -25.72 13.93
N CYS A 278 10.82 -25.83 12.74
CA CYS A 278 12.27 -25.97 12.59
C CYS A 278 13.02 -24.70 13.04
N GLU A 279 12.54 -23.52 12.64
CA GLU A 279 13.13 -22.21 12.97
C GLU A 279 12.48 -21.56 14.21
N LEU A 280 11.86 -22.34 15.09
CA LEU A 280 10.99 -21.83 16.17
C LEU A 280 11.62 -20.73 17.04
N PRO A 281 12.89 -20.82 17.52
CA PRO A 281 13.49 -19.75 18.32
C PRO A 281 13.63 -18.42 17.54
N LEU A 282 13.92 -18.50 16.24
CA LEU A 282 14.06 -17.34 15.35
C LEU A 282 12.68 -16.74 14.99
N VAL A 283 11.68 -17.59 14.72
CA VAL A 283 10.31 -17.15 14.45
C VAL A 283 9.74 -16.45 15.69
N VAL A 284 9.82 -17.06 16.87
CA VAL A 284 9.40 -16.45 18.15
C VAL A 284 10.15 -15.15 18.41
N ALA A 285 11.47 -15.13 18.23
CA ALA A 285 12.26 -13.91 18.40
C ALA A 285 11.83 -12.77 17.46
N SER A 286 11.46 -13.06 16.20
CA SER A 286 11.12 -12.02 15.23
C SER A 286 9.75 -11.36 15.46
N ILE A 287 8.81 -12.07 16.10
CA ILE A 287 7.44 -11.60 16.36
C ILE A 287 7.25 -10.90 17.72
N ILE A 288 8.27 -10.83 18.60
CA ILE A 288 8.17 -10.20 19.94
C ILE A 288 7.47 -8.82 19.93
N PRO A 289 7.75 -7.88 18.99
CA PRO A 289 7.05 -6.59 18.94
C PRO A 289 5.55 -6.67 18.65
N HIS A 290 5.07 -7.76 18.05
CA HIS A 290 3.64 -8.02 17.84
C HIS A 290 3.00 -8.65 19.08
N VAL A 291 3.75 -9.53 19.76
CA VAL A 291 3.36 -10.18 21.01
C VAL A 291 3.30 -9.17 22.17
N SER A 292 4.15 -8.15 22.19
CA SER A 292 4.09 -7.09 23.21
C SER A 292 2.85 -6.21 23.07
N ILE A 293 2.47 -5.81 21.84
CA ILE A 293 1.21 -5.11 21.57
C ILE A 293 0.01 -6.00 21.96
N LEU A 294 0.08 -7.31 21.67
CA LEU A 294 -0.95 -8.28 22.04
C LEU A 294 -1.06 -8.50 23.55
N GLY A 295 0.07 -8.50 24.27
CA GLY A 295 0.13 -8.54 25.73
C GLY A 295 -0.45 -7.28 26.38
N ALA A 296 -0.14 -6.10 25.85
CA ALA A 296 -0.71 -4.84 26.29
C ALA A 296 -2.23 -4.78 26.05
N PHE A 297 -2.70 -5.26 24.89
CA PHE A 297 -4.13 -5.40 24.62
C PHE A 297 -4.81 -6.44 25.53
N GLY A 298 -4.15 -7.58 25.79
CA GLY A 298 -4.63 -8.59 26.74
C GLY A 298 -4.77 -8.05 28.15
N ALA A 299 -3.79 -7.28 28.63
CA ALA A 299 -3.85 -6.60 29.93
C ALA A 299 -5.00 -5.57 29.98
N PHE A 300 -5.23 -4.81 28.90
CA PHE A 300 -6.41 -3.94 28.77
C PHE A 300 -7.72 -4.74 28.85
N VAL A 301 -7.85 -5.86 28.13
CA VAL A 301 -9.07 -6.69 28.16
C VAL A 301 -9.32 -7.29 29.55
N LEU A 302 -8.28 -7.72 30.25
CA LEU A 302 -8.37 -8.21 31.63
C LEU A 302 -8.81 -7.11 32.62
N TRP A 303 -8.29 -5.88 32.46
CA TRP A 303 -8.64 -4.73 33.30
C TRP A 303 -10.05 -4.20 33.01
N ASN A 304 -10.44 -4.12 31.73
CA ASN A 304 -11.73 -3.60 31.28
C ASN A 304 -12.86 -4.66 31.35
N GLY A 305 -12.53 -5.95 31.45
CA GLY A 305 -13.49 -7.06 31.42
C GLY A 305 -14.18 -7.27 30.06
N SER A 306 -13.75 -6.60 29.00
CA SER A 306 -14.27 -6.73 27.63
C SER A 306 -13.28 -6.18 26.60
N VAL A 307 -13.50 -6.53 25.34
CA VAL A 307 -12.82 -5.95 24.16
C VAL A 307 -13.31 -4.54 23.85
N VAL A 308 -14.56 -4.20 24.20
CA VAL A 308 -15.17 -2.88 23.94
C VAL A 308 -15.26 -2.03 25.22
N LEU A 309 -15.34 -0.71 25.07
CA LEU A 309 -15.54 0.21 26.20
C LEU A 309 -17.02 0.28 26.61
N GLY A 310 -17.90 0.77 25.74
CA GLY A 310 -19.34 0.83 25.95
C GLY A 310 -20.12 -0.40 25.48
N HIS A 311 -21.41 -0.50 25.86
CA HIS A 311 -22.36 -1.56 25.47
C HIS A 311 -21.80 -3.00 25.53
N LYS A 312 -21.09 -3.37 26.61
CA LYS A 312 -20.34 -4.64 26.71
C LYS A 312 -21.24 -5.88 26.54
N GLU A 313 -22.48 -5.79 27.02
CA GLU A 313 -23.52 -6.81 26.95
C GLU A 313 -23.94 -7.20 25.52
N PHE A 314 -23.78 -6.30 24.54
CA PHE A 314 -24.05 -6.60 23.12
C PHE A 314 -22.80 -6.99 22.32
N HIS A 315 -21.62 -6.99 22.94
CA HIS A 315 -20.31 -7.18 22.28
C HIS A 315 -19.51 -8.33 22.90
N THR A 316 -20.20 -9.44 23.17
CA THR A 316 -19.58 -10.69 23.62
C THR A 316 -18.73 -11.33 22.52
N ALA A 317 -17.61 -11.95 22.89
CA ALA A 317 -16.75 -12.65 21.94
C ALA A 317 -17.43 -13.94 21.47
N GLY A 318 -17.53 -14.13 20.15
CA GLY A 318 -18.10 -15.32 19.54
C GLY A 318 -17.37 -15.71 18.25
N ILE A 319 -17.23 -17.01 18.01
CA ILE A 319 -16.67 -17.54 16.77
C ILE A 319 -17.74 -17.41 15.67
N HIS A 320 -17.40 -16.83 14.52
CA HIS A 320 -18.31 -16.67 13.38
C HIS A 320 -17.61 -16.93 12.03
N LEU A 321 -17.22 -18.19 11.81
CA LEU A 321 -16.49 -18.70 10.64
C LEU A 321 -17.08 -18.27 9.27
N PRO A 322 -18.42 -18.18 9.07
CA PRO A 322 -19.00 -17.66 7.83
C PRO A 322 -18.55 -16.25 7.41
N GLN A 323 -17.97 -15.42 8.28
CA GLN A 323 -17.32 -14.17 7.85
C GLN A 323 -16.23 -14.42 6.79
N MET A 324 -15.50 -15.54 6.90
CA MET A 324 -14.49 -15.97 5.92
C MET A 324 -15.09 -16.53 4.63
N LEU A 325 -16.42 -16.66 4.55
CA LEU A 325 -17.17 -16.97 3.33
C LEU A 325 -17.78 -15.70 2.72
N TYR A 326 -18.26 -14.77 3.56
CA TYR A 326 -18.86 -13.49 3.13
C TYR A 326 -17.86 -12.54 2.46
N ILE A 327 -16.57 -12.65 2.79
CA ILE A 327 -15.51 -11.81 2.21
C ILE A 327 -15.36 -11.97 0.69
N TRP A 328 -15.67 -13.16 0.15
CA TRP A 328 -15.52 -13.44 -1.29
C TRP A 328 -16.54 -12.73 -2.17
N PRO A 329 -17.88 -12.84 -1.96
CA PRO A 329 -18.85 -12.04 -2.72
C PRO A 329 -18.69 -10.54 -2.46
N TYR A 330 -18.20 -10.13 -1.28
CA TYR A 330 -17.86 -8.74 -1.00
C TYR A 330 -16.74 -8.21 -1.92
N PHE A 331 -15.65 -8.97 -2.08
CA PHE A 331 -14.59 -8.65 -3.06
C PHE A 331 -15.10 -8.71 -4.51
N VAL A 332 -15.90 -9.71 -4.88
CA VAL A 332 -16.48 -9.79 -6.24
C VAL A 332 -17.39 -8.60 -6.54
N PHE A 333 -18.21 -8.16 -5.58
CA PHE A 333 -19.10 -7.02 -5.76
C PHE A 333 -18.34 -5.70 -5.92
N PHE A 334 -17.47 -5.35 -4.97
CA PHE A 334 -16.77 -4.06 -4.99
C PHE A 334 -15.59 -3.99 -5.97
N SER A 335 -15.11 -5.13 -6.49
CA SER A 335 -14.04 -5.19 -7.51
C SER A 335 -14.49 -5.83 -8.83
N PHE A 336 -15.81 -5.87 -9.10
CA PHE A 336 -16.39 -6.60 -10.23
C PHE A 336 -15.68 -6.39 -11.60
N PRO A 337 -15.29 -5.17 -12.02
CA PRO A 337 -14.58 -4.98 -13.29
C PRO A 337 -13.24 -5.71 -13.36
N LEU A 338 -12.47 -5.74 -12.27
CA LEU A 338 -11.17 -6.44 -12.21
C LEU A 338 -11.36 -7.96 -12.16
N ILE A 339 -12.34 -8.45 -11.39
CA ILE A 339 -12.61 -9.88 -11.26
C ILE A 339 -13.20 -10.46 -12.56
N SER A 340 -14.12 -9.75 -13.22
CA SER A 340 -14.76 -10.21 -14.46
C SER A 340 -13.78 -10.35 -15.62
N ILE A 341 -12.77 -9.47 -15.75
CA ILE A 341 -11.65 -9.65 -16.69
C ILE A 341 -10.90 -10.95 -16.40
N GLY A 342 -10.66 -11.27 -15.13
CA GLY A 342 -9.96 -12.49 -14.74
C GLY A 342 -10.75 -13.77 -15.01
N VAL A 343 -12.05 -13.77 -14.70
CA VAL A 343 -12.96 -14.89 -15.02
C VAL A 343 -13.11 -15.07 -16.53
N LEU A 344 -13.21 -13.97 -17.30
CA LEU A 344 -13.25 -14.00 -18.77
C LEU A 344 -12.03 -14.75 -19.34
N ASN A 345 -10.83 -14.38 -18.89
CA ASN A 345 -9.58 -15.01 -19.34
C ASN A 345 -9.43 -16.48 -18.92
N ALA A 346 -10.03 -16.90 -17.80
CA ALA A 346 -9.98 -18.28 -17.34
C ALA A 346 -10.98 -19.20 -18.05
N VAL A 347 -12.18 -18.70 -18.38
CA VAL A 347 -13.28 -19.51 -18.92
C VAL A 347 -13.36 -19.45 -20.46
N VAL A 348 -13.11 -18.29 -21.07
CA VAL A 348 -13.31 -18.12 -22.52
C VAL A 348 -12.07 -18.58 -23.29
N PRO A 349 -12.22 -19.39 -24.36
CA PRO A 349 -11.10 -19.71 -25.25
C PRO A 349 -10.54 -18.45 -25.90
N ARG A 350 -9.22 -18.23 -25.79
CA ARG A 350 -8.53 -16.99 -26.22
C ARG A 350 -8.91 -16.45 -27.60
N ARG A 351 -9.25 -17.34 -28.55
CA ARG A 351 -9.73 -16.98 -29.91
C ARG A 351 -10.96 -16.04 -29.93
N PHE A 352 -11.70 -15.95 -28.83
CA PHE A 352 -12.86 -15.07 -28.66
C PHE A 352 -12.59 -13.87 -27.73
N ILE A 353 -11.39 -13.76 -27.14
CA ILE A 353 -11.02 -12.64 -26.26
C ILE A 353 -10.39 -11.53 -27.13
N PRO A 354 -10.86 -10.27 -27.04
CA PRO A 354 -10.21 -9.15 -27.72
C PRO A 354 -8.77 -8.96 -27.24
N LYS A 355 -7.83 -8.63 -28.14
CA LYS A 355 -6.39 -8.53 -27.82
C LYS A 355 -6.03 -7.55 -26.69
N TYR A 356 -6.90 -6.59 -26.36
CA TYR A 356 -6.72 -5.66 -25.24
C TYR A 356 -7.24 -6.19 -23.89
N LEU A 357 -7.84 -7.39 -23.88
CA LEU A 357 -8.28 -8.15 -22.70
C LEU A 357 -7.63 -9.53 -22.59
N ASP A 358 -6.82 -9.97 -23.55
CA ASP A 358 -6.06 -11.24 -23.47
C ASP A 358 -4.79 -11.03 -22.62
N TYR A 359 -4.83 -11.50 -21.38
CA TYR A 359 -3.70 -11.47 -20.45
C TYR A 359 -2.84 -12.75 -20.53
N ASN A 360 -2.91 -13.49 -21.64
CA ASN A 360 -2.08 -14.66 -21.95
C ASN A 360 -2.20 -15.81 -20.93
N LEU A 361 -3.37 -15.99 -20.29
CA LEU A 361 -3.61 -17.09 -19.35
C LEU A 361 -3.50 -18.46 -20.01
N SER A 362 -2.88 -19.43 -19.34
CA SER A 362 -3.05 -20.84 -19.67
C SER A 362 -4.36 -21.35 -19.08
N ASN A 363 -5.33 -21.73 -19.93
CA ASN A 363 -6.65 -22.18 -19.50
C ASN A 363 -6.62 -23.52 -18.72
N ALA A 364 -5.52 -24.30 -18.79
CA ALA A 364 -5.50 -25.71 -18.40
C ALA A 364 -5.63 -26.00 -16.89
N HIS A 365 -5.25 -25.07 -16.01
CA HIS A 365 -5.11 -25.33 -14.57
C HIS A 365 -5.97 -24.44 -13.66
N ARG A 366 -6.83 -23.58 -14.23
CA ARG A 366 -7.49 -22.51 -13.46
C ARG A 366 -8.95 -22.74 -13.11
N LEU A 367 -9.63 -23.75 -13.64
CA LEU A 367 -10.96 -24.15 -13.12
C LEU A 367 -10.79 -24.95 -11.80
N PRO A 368 -11.71 -24.81 -10.83
CA PRO A 368 -11.65 -25.59 -9.60
C PRO A 368 -11.87 -27.08 -9.91
N SER A 369 -10.97 -27.94 -9.44
CA SER A 369 -11.14 -29.39 -9.58
C SER A 369 -12.42 -29.85 -8.87
N ILE A 370 -13.12 -30.83 -9.45
CA ILE A 370 -14.31 -31.44 -8.85
C ILE A 370 -13.97 -31.99 -7.44
N LEU A 371 -12.77 -32.56 -7.27
CA LEU A 371 -12.30 -33.04 -5.97
C LEU A 371 -12.13 -31.90 -4.95
N THR A 372 -11.65 -30.73 -5.38
CA THR A 372 -11.57 -29.53 -4.53
C THR A 372 -12.96 -29.05 -4.14
N ALA A 373 -13.91 -28.99 -5.07
CA ALA A 373 -15.29 -28.60 -4.77
C ALA A 373 -15.95 -29.57 -3.78
N LEU A 374 -15.79 -30.88 -3.99
CA LEU A 374 -16.30 -31.93 -3.10
C LEU A 374 -15.65 -31.91 -1.71
N ALA A 375 -14.40 -31.46 -1.57
CA ALA A 375 -13.76 -31.31 -0.26
C ALA A 375 -14.14 -30.01 0.46
N VAL A 376 -14.21 -28.88 -0.26
CA VAL A 376 -14.38 -27.55 0.34
C VAL A 376 -15.86 -27.21 0.60
N ILE A 377 -16.78 -27.58 -0.28
CA ILE A 377 -18.21 -27.23 -0.13
C ILE A 377 -18.83 -27.83 1.15
N PRO A 378 -18.58 -29.09 1.55
CA PRO A 378 -19.05 -29.62 2.83
C PRO A 378 -18.54 -28.85 4.05
N LEU A 379 -17.29 -28.37 4.03
CA LEU A 379 -16.72 -27.54 5.11
C LEU A 379 -17.40 -26.17 5.18
N MET A 380 -17.68 -25.55 4.03
CA MET A 380 -18.45 -24.31 3.95
C MET A 380 -19.90 -24.50 4.44
N LEU A 381 -20.55 -25.61 4.06
CA LEU A 381 -21.89 -25.98 4.54
C LEU A 381 -21.91 -26.20 6.06
N ALA A 382 -20.89 -26.87 6.62
CA ALA A 382 -20.76 -27.06 8.06
C ALA A 382 -20.60 -25.71 8.81
N ALA A 383 -19.74 -24.81 8.32
CA ALA A 383 -19.59 -23.48 8.89
C ALA A 383 -20.91 -22.67 8.87
N VAL A 384 -21.69 -22.76 7.79
CA VAL A 384 -23.02 -22.13 7.69
C VAL A 384 -24.08 -22.83 8.56
N HIS A 385 -23.99 -24.15 8.73
CA HIS A 385 -24.90 -24.91 9.58
C HIS A 385 -24.73 -24.53 11.05
N PHE A 386 -23.54 -24.75 11.59
CA PHE A 386 -23.24 -24.61 13.02
C PHE A 386 -22.96 -23.17 13.47
N ASN A 387 -22.61 -22.25 12.55
CA ASN A 387 -21.93 -21.03 12.95
C ASN A 387 -22.32 -19.75 12.16
N THR A 388 -23.46 -19.75 11.46
CA THR A 388 -24.12 -18.50 11.02
C THR A 388 -24.77 -17.81 12.21
N ILE A 389 -24.05 -16.85 12.80
CA ILE A 389 -24.54 -15.91 13.81
C ILE A 389 -25.09 -14.67 13.09
N VAL A 390 -26.13 -14.04 13.64
CA VAL A 390 -26.60 -12.72 13.21
C VAL A 390 -26.79 -11.84 14.43
N HIS A 391 -26.20 -10.64 14.44
CA HIS A 391 -26.31 -9.74 15.57
C HIS A 391 -27.72 -9.12 15.65
N PRO A 392 -28.32 -8.96 16.84
CA PRO A 392 -29.66 -8.39 16.98
C PRO A 392 -29.84 -7.06 16.26
N PHE A 393 -28.87 -6.13 16.34
CA PHE A 393 -28.98 -4.82 15.71
C PHE A 393 -28.98 -4.90 14.17
N THR A 394 -28.26 -5.86 13.57
CA THR A 394 -28.27 -6.12 12.11
C THR A 394 -29.67 -6.43 11.57
N LEU A 395 -30.56 -6.97 12.40
CA LEU A 395 -31.93 -7.33 12.03
C LEU A 395 -32.99 -6.46 12.74
N ALA A 396 -32.57 -5.38 13.39
CA ALA A 396 -33.41 -4.34 13.98
C ALA A 396 -33.35 -3.01 13.19
N ASP A 397 -32.20 -2.66 12.60
CA ASP A 397 -32.01 -1.40 11.89
C ASP A 397 -32.02 -1.56 10.36
N ASN A 398 -33.12 -1.15 9.73
CA ASN A 398 -33.33 -1.21 8.28
C ASN A 398 -32.66 -0.08 7.48
N ARG A 399 -31.93 0.85 8.13
CA ARG A 399 -31.12 1.89 7.47
C ARG A 399 -29.83 1.32 6.87
N HIS A 400 -29.36 0.20 7.40
CA HIS A 400 -28.16 -0.51 6.93
C HIS A 400 -28.52 -1.48 5.78
N TYR A 401 -27.82 -1.41 4.64
CA TYR A 401 -28.07 -2.35 3.53
C TYR A 401 -27.87 -3.83 3.94
N VAL A 402 -26.99 -4.07 4.92
CA VAL A 402 -26.70 -5.38 5.51
C VAL A 402 -27.95 -6.03 6.15
N PHE A 403 -28.92 -5.24 6.63
CA PHE A 403 -30.22 -5.73 7.11
C PHE A 403 -30.94 -6.54 6.03
N TYR A 404 -30.98 -6.04 4.79
CA TYR A 404 -31.69 -6.70 3.70
C TYR A 404 -30.99 -7.98 3.26
N VAL A 405 -29.65 -8.00 3.29
CA VAL A 405 -28.83 -9.19 3.02
C VAL A 405 -29.12 -10.28 4.05
N PHE A 406 -28.99 -9.98 5.35
CA PHE A 406 -29.22 -10.99 6.40
C PHE A 406 -30.70 -11.37 6.54
N ARG A 407 -31.64 -10.45 6.29
CA ARG A 407 -33.08 -10.75 6.17
C ARG A 407 -33.32 -11.80 5.09
N LEU A 408 -32.76 -11.63 3.89
CA LEU A 408 -32.88 -12.60 2.81
C LEU A 408 -32.25 -13.95 3.17
N LEU A 409 -31.02 -13.94 3.70
CA LEU A 409 -30.27 -15.16 4.04
C LEU A 409 -30.89 -15.99 5.18
N THR A 410 -31.59 -15.36 6.13
CA THR A 410 -32.00 -16.01 7.39
C THR A 410 -33.47 -15.90 7.77
N ARG A 411 -34.20 -14.85 7.36
CA ARG A 411 -35.61 -14.63 7.72
C ARG A 411 -36.61 -15.00 6.61
N VAL A 412 -36.21 -15.05 5.33
CA VAL A 412 -37.14 -15.36 4.23
C VAL A 412 -37.35 -16.87 4.08
N TYR A 413 -36.28 -17.64 3.91
CA TYR A 413 -36.34 -19.12 3.93
C TYR A 413 -35.08 -19.70 4.59
N PRO A 414 -35.19 -20.58 5.61
CA PRO A 414 -34.02 -21.15 6.31
C PRO A 414 -33.03 -21.92 5.42
N ALA A 415 -33.46 -22.36 4.23
CA ALA A 415 -32.61 -23.05 3.25
C ALA A 415 -31.65 -22.11 2.49
N VAL A 416 -31.96 -20.81 2.39
CA VAL A 416 -31.22 -19.86 1.52
C VAL A 416 -29.76 -19.73 1.94
N LYS A 417 -29.45 -19.75 3.25
CA LYS A 417 -28.06 -19.71 3.71
C LYS A 417 -27.19 -20.86 3.18
N TYR A 418 -27.77 -22.05 2.91
CA TYR A 418 -27.07 -23.16 2.29
C TYR A 418 -27.00 -23.03 0.77
N ALA A 419 -28.07 -22.54 0.13
CA ALA A 419 -28.14 -22.33 -1.31
C ALA A 419 -27.10 -21.31 -1.84
N VAL A 420 -26.62 -20.39 -1.00
CA VAL A 420 -25.55 -19.45 -1.35
C VAL A 420 -24.12 -19.99 -1.16
N VAL A 421 -23.93 -21.19 -0.59
CA VAL A 421 -22.57 -21.76 -0.40
C VAL A 421 -21.83 -21.99 -1.73
N PRO A 422 -22.45 -22.52 -2.81
CA PRO A 422 -21.82 -22.57 -4.12
C PRO A 422 -21.42 -21.19 -4.66
N VAL A 423 -22.16 -20.13 -4.30
CA VAL A 423 -21.82 -18.74 -4.68
C VAL A 423 -20.56 -18.29 -3.92
N TYR A 424 -20.44 -18.57 -2.62
CA TYR A 424 -19.22 -18.28 -1.87
C TYR A 424 -17.99 -18.98 -2.47
N PHE A 425 -18.13 -20.25 -2.86
CA PHE A 425 -17.06 -21.03 -3.51
C PHE A 425 -16.65 -20.45 -4.88
N LEU A 426 -17.63 -20.12 -5.74
CA LEU A 426 -17.38 -19.53 -7.06
C LEU A 426 -16.79 -18.11 -6.95
N CYS A 427 -17.22 -17.30 -5.97
CA CYS A 427 -16.62 -16.00 -5.69
C CYS A 427 -15.17 -16.14 -5.19
N ALA A 428 -14.87 -17.12 -4.33
CA ALA A 428 -13.52 -17.36 -3.85
C ALA A 428 -12.58 -17.74 -5.00
N TRP A 429 -13.03 -18.66 -5.85
CA TRP A 429 -12.34 -19.03 -7.08
C TRP A 429 -12.10 -17.84 -8.02
N ALA A 430 -13.11 -17.02 -8.28
CA ALA A 430 -12.99 -15.85 -9.16
C ALA A 430 -11.98 -14.83 -8.66
N VAL A 431 -11.95 -14.58 -7.34
CA VAL A 431 -11.00 -13.66 -6.69
C VAL A 431 -9.57 -14.20 -6.75
N ILE A 432 -9.35 -15.47 -6.39
CA ILE A 432 -8.03 -16.12 -6.47
C ILE A 432 -7.51 -16.12 -7.91
N THR A 433 -8.37 -16.45 -8.87
CA THR A 433 -8.05 -16.44 -10.31
C THR A 433 -7.59 -15.06 -10.78
N ALA A 434 -8.21 -13.98 -10.31
CA ALA A 434 -7.82 -12.61 -10.67
C ALA A 434 -6.46 -12.19 -10.06
N PHE A 435 -6.15 -12.61 -8.82
CA PHE A 435 -4.82 -12.36 -8.22
C PHE A 435 -3.70 -13.05 -9.03
N GLY A 436 -3.96 -14.23 -9.58
CA GLY A 436 -3.06 -14.96 -10.49
C GLY A 436 -2.90 -14.35 -11.89
N ILE A 437 -3.31 -13.09 -12.12
CA ILE A 437 -3.20 -12.38 -13.41
C ILE A 437 -2.51 -11.03 -13.21
N PHE A 438 -2.88 -10.31 -12.16
CA PHE A 438 -2.30 -9.00 -11.83
C PHE A 438 -1.09 -9.08 -10.88
N SER A 439 -0.54 -10.29 -10.70
CA SER A 439 0.74 -10.51 -10.03
C SER A 439 1.88 -9.91 -10.88
N PRO A 440 2.79 -9.08 -10.32
CA PRO A 440 3.96 -8.62 -11.05
C PRO A 440 4.88 -9.80 -11.38
N ALA A 441 5.35 -9.88 -12.62
CA ALA A 441 6.36 -10.87 -13.00
C ALA A 441 7.58 -10.77 -12.09
N ALA A 442 8.09 -11.92 -11.63
CA ALA A 442 9.22 -11.98 -10.72
C ALA A 442 10.42 -11.16 -11.26
N PRO A 443 11.13 -10.40 -10.39
CA PRO A 443 12.28 -9.63 -10.82
C PRO A 443 13.32 -10.59 -11.41
N LYS A 444 13.58 -10.46 -12.72
CA LYS A 444 14.56 -11.29 -13.40
C LYS A 444 15.90 -11.18 -12.67
N PRO A 445 16.61 -12.29 -12.42
CA PRO A 445 17.95 -12.22 -11.85
C PRO A 445 18.81 -11.31 -12.74
N PRO A 446 19.73 -10.51 -12.16
CA PRO A 446 20.64 -9.71 -12.96
C PRO A 446 21.34 -10.64 -13.95
N PRO A 447 21.48 -10.23 -15.23
CA PRO A 447 22.08 -11.09 -16.24
C PRO A 447 23.47 -11.50 -15.76
N ILE A 448 23.71 -12.80 -15.65
CA ILE A 448 25.00 -13.33 -15.21
C ILE A 448 26.03 -12.81 -16.21
N GLN A 449 26.88 -11.89 -15.76
CA GLN A 449 28.07 -11.50 -16.48
C GLN A 449 29.03 -12.69 -16.43
N ILE A 450 28.84 -13.63 -17.34
CA ILE A 450 29.84 -14.63 -17.67
C ILE A 450 31.05 -13.81 -18.13
N ALA A 451 32.07 -13.75 -17.28
CA ALA A 451 33.31 -13.07 -17.62
C ALA A 451 33.99 -13.89 -18.72
N THR A 452 33.80 -13.46 -19.97
CA THR A 452 34.57 -13.96 -21.10
C THR A 452 36.06 -13.83 -20.73
N PRO A 453 36.89 -14.88 -20.91
CA PRO A 453 38.31 -14.79 -20.64
C PRO A 453 38.95 -13.60 -21.35
N GLN A 454 39.92 -12.96 -20.71
CA GLN A 454 40.54 -11.72 -21.20
C GLN A 454 41.31 -11.97 -22.51
N GLU A 455 40.72 -11.61 -23.65
CA GLU A 455 41.49 -11.41 -24.87
C GLU A 455 42.16 -10.02 -24.83
N ALA A 456 43.50 -10.06 -24.92
CA ALA A 456 44.46 -9.01 -25.28
C ALA A 456 44.20 -7.52 -24.92
N PHE A 457 45.27 -6.89 -24.42
CA PHE A 457 45.42 -5.44 -24.31
C PHE A 457 44.93 -4.68 -25.57
N PRO A 458 44.29 -3.50 -25.42
CA PRO A 458 43.97 -2.66 -26.57
C PRO A 458 45.26 -2.24 -27.27
N SER A 459 45.40 -2.61 -28.54
CA SER A 459 46.52 -2.19 -29.39
C SER A 459 46.45 -0.68 -29.64
N TYR A 460 47.61 -0.03 -29.64
CA TYR A 460 47.69 1.38 -30.03
C TYR A 460 47.24 1.56 -31.49
N PRO A 461 46.48 2.62 -31.83
CA PRO A 461 45.95 2.81 -33.17
C PRO A 461 47.08 3.00 -34.19
N GLU A 462 47.11 2.13 -35.20
CA GLU A 462 48.13 2.16 -36.25
C GLU A 462 48.00 3.43 -37.11
N THR A 463 49.12 4.11 -37.35
CA THR A 463 49.13 5.44 -37.95
C THR A 463 48.97 5.38 -39.48
N GLN A 464 47.72 5.36 -39.95
CA GLN A 464 47.42 5.56 -41.36
C GLN A 464 47.86 6.97 -41.81
N LYS A 465 48.72 7.00 -42.84
CA LYS A 465 49.47 8.19 -43.27
C LYS A 465 48.55 9.20 -43.98
N PRO A 466 48.64 10.51 -43.68
CA PRO A 466 47.86 11.53 -44.39
C PRO A 466 48.24 11.61 -45.86
N GLY A 467 47.24 11.78 -46.74
CA GLY A 467 47.45 11.85 -48.18
C GLY A 467 48.21 13.12 -48.61
N LYS A 468 49.21 12.95 -49.50
CA LYS A 468 50.14 14.00 -50.01
C LYS A 468 49.51 15.22 -50.72
N ARG A 469 48.18 15.37 -50.69
CA ARG A 469 47.42 16.48 -51.30
C ARG A 469 47.10 17.58 -50.27
N GLN A 470 46.56 17.23 -49.09
CA GLN A 470 46.21 18.19 -48.03
C GLN A 470 47.43 18.88 -47.42
N GLU A 471 48.53 18.14 -47.22
CA GLU A 471 49.77 18.67 -46.63
C GLU A 471 50.40 19.81 -47.44
N LYS A 472 50.17 19.83 -48.77
CA LYS A 472 50.64 20.90 -49.66
C LYS A 472 49.82 22.18 -49.55
N GLU A 473 48.53 22.11 -49.18
CA GLU A 473 47.68 23.28 -49.07
C GLU A 473 47.91 24.03 -47.76
N VAL A 474 48.01 23.31 -46.64
CA VAL A 474 48.36 23.90 -45.32
C VAL A 474 49.70 24.62 -45.38
N LYS A 475 50.75 23.98 -45.94
CA LYS A 475 52.08 24.59 -46.10
C LYS A 475 52.08 25.79 -47.08
N LYS A 476 51.14 25.85 -48.03
CA LYS A 476 50.97 26.98 -48.98
C LYS A 476 50.22 28.17 -48.34
N GLN A 477 49.28 27.91 -47.42
CA GLN A 477 48.61 28.96 -46.64
C GLN A 477 49.54 29.57 -45.59
N GLN A 478 50.25 28.75 -44.81
CA GLN A 478 51.21 29.23 -43.80
C GLN A 478 52.34 30.08 -44.41
N LYS A 479 52.92 29.66 -45.55
CA LYS A 479 53.90 30.51 -46.27
C LYS A 479 53.33 31.85 -46.76
N LYS A 480 52.03 31.92 -47.11
CA LYS A 480 51.38 33.19 -47.50
C LYS A 480 51.17 34.16 -46.34
N GLN A 481 51.01 33.66 -45.12
CA GLN A 481 50.93 34.52 -43.92
C GLN A 481 52.32 35.00 -43.48
N ALA A 482 53.31 34.10 -43.40
CA ALA A 482 54.68 34.46 -43.05
C ALA A 482 55.28 35.51 -44.03
N ALA A 483 55.03 35.37 -45.34
CA ALA A 483 55.49 36.32 -46.34
C ALA A 483 54.84 37.73 -46.24
N LYS A 484 53.69 37.87 -45.58
CA LYS A 484 53.06 39.18 -45.33
C LYS A 484 53.61 39.88 -44.08
N ALA A 485 54.15 39.14 -43.11
CA ALA A 485 54.70 39.73 -41.88
C ALA A 485 56.03 40.46 -42.14
N ASN A 486 56.94 39.87 -42.92
CA ASN A 486 58.29 40.40 -43.15
C ASN A 486 58.40 41.45 -44.27
N ALA A 487 57.29 41.92 -44.83
CA ALA A 487 57.28 42.90 -45.93
C ALA A 487 57.15 44.37 -45.49
N ASN A 488 56.73 44.64 -44.25
CA ASN A 488 56.35 45.97 -43.78
C ASN A 488 57.41 46.68 -42.90
N GLN A 489 58.70 46.35 -43.06
CA GLN A 489 59.80 47.09 -42.41
C GLN A 489 60.81 47.63 -43.45
N LYS A 490 60.47 48.78 -44.04
CA LYS A 490 61.39 49.81 -44.57
C LYS A 490 60.64 51.16 -44.68
N SER A 491 61.37 52.26 -44.49
CA SER A 491 60.92 53.64 -44.25
C SER A 491 60.77 54.46 -45.56
N PRO A 492 60.32 55.76 -45.59
CA PRO A 492 60.10 56.73 -44.49
C PRO A 492 58.76 57.53 -44.54
N SER A 493 58.72 58.68 -43.85
CA SER A 493 57.63 59.67 -43.63
C SER A 493 57.55 60.75 -44.77
N PRO A 494 56.76 61.87 -44.73
CA PRO A 494 55.94 62.47 -43.64
C PRO A 494 54.56 63.11 -44.03
N GLY A 495 53.84 63.70 -43.05
CA GLY A 495 52.80 64.72 -43.32
C GLY A 495 51.72 64.97 -42.23
N SER A 496 51.80 66.11 -41.52
CA SER A 496 50.73 67.04 -41.01
C SER A 496 49.27 66.58 -40.70
N ARG A 497 48.47 67.20 -39.80
CA ARG A 497 48.59 68.37 -38.88
C ARG A 497 47.40 68.35 -37.88
N ASN A 498 47.60 68.84 -36.64
CA ASN A 498 46.58 69.41 -35.71
C ASN A 498 45.42 68.47 -35.23
N MET A 499 44.77 68.61 -34.07
CA MET A 499 44.82 69.50 -32.87
C MET A 499 44.59 68.58 -31.62
N LEU A 500 45.17 68.79 -30.43
CA LEU A 500 44.67 69.62 -29.29
C LEU A 500 43.15 69.47 -29.05
N HIS A 501 42.57 69.21 -27.87
CA HIS A 501 42.97 69.05 -26.44
C HIS A 501 41.82 68.24 -25.75
N TYR A 502 41.69 67.90 -24.45
CA TYR A 502 42.41 68.01 -23.14
C TYR A 502 41.99 66.69 -22.38
N ALA A 503 42.82 65.89 -21.70
CA ALA A 503 43.31 66.02 -20.30
C ALA A 503 42.24 66.47 -19.26
N ASN A 504 42.13 65.94 -18.02
CA ASN A 504 42.83 64.83 -17.34
C ASN A 504 42.12 64.50 -15.98
N ASN A 505 42.25 63.27 -15.44
CA ASN A 505 42.13 62.93 -13.99
C ASN A 505 40.76 63.21 -13.27
N SER A 506 40.45 62.74 -12.04
CA SER A 506 40.97 61.64 -11.20
C SER A 506 40.01 61.32 -10.02
N ALA A 507 39.87 60.03 -9.70
CA ALA A 507 39.62 59.45 -8.36
C ALA A 507 38.38 59.78 -7.47
N LYS A 508 37.78 58.67 -6.99
CA LYS A 508 37.45 58.35 -5.58
C LYS A 508 36.10 58.77 -4.91
N THR A 509 35.46 57.71 -4.38
CA THR A 509 34.88 57.52 -3.01
C THR A 509 33.46 57.96 -2.63
N ASN A 510 32.84 57.04 -1.86
CA ASN A 510 31.81 57.16 -0.82
C ASN A 510 30.31 57.22 -1.18
N ASP A 511 29.64 56.11 -0.83
CA ASP A 511 28.56 55.97 0.16
C ASP A 511 27.15 56.60 -0.01
N LEU A 512 26.18 55.80 0.45
CA LEU A 512 24.85 56.14 0.98
C LEU A 512 23.79 56.77 0.06
N ALA A 513 22.79 55.95 -0.29
CA ALA A 513 21.46 56.06 0.30
C ALA A 513 20.83 54.66 0.46
#